data_AF-K4QZ03-F1
#
_entry.id   AF-K4QZ03-F1
#
_cell.length_a   1.000
_cell.length_b   1.000
_cell.length_c   1.000
_cell.angle_alpha   90.00
_cell.angle_beta   90.00
_cell.angle_gamma   90.00
#
_symmetry.space_group_name_H-M   'P 1'
#
loop_
_entity.id
_entity.type
_entity.pdbx_description
1 polymer ?
#
loop_
_entity_poly.entity_id
_entity_poly.type
_entity_poly.pdbx_seq_one_letter_code
_entity_poly.pdbx_strand_id
1 'polypeptide(L)'
;MTDGRRVYEHRELTAPVRLRSFRHEGLVVQNHRCFRGLDWLTARWELTLADGRTLTAPAELPELRPGETAAMPLPFTLPRGGGEIWVTLRVTTKDDEPWGPRGTEVCAPRLRLRAAPVEVDAEGLLPLSLLIRSLLNQSLPTVAG
;
A
#
# COMPACT_ATOMS: atom_id res chain seq x y z
N MET A 1 -17.53 23.63 12.00
CA MET A 1 -17.02 23.09 10.72
C MET A 1 -15.52 22.81 10.86
N THR A 2 -15.15 21.78 11.64
CA THR A 2 -13.81 21.19 11.73
C THR A 2 -13.94 19.96 12.64
N ASP A 3 -13.94 18.74 12.08
CA ASP A 3 -13.40 17.49 12.68
C ASP A 3 -13.77 16.29 11.79
N GLY A 4 -13.36 16.33 10.52
CA GLY A 4 -13.43 15.16 9.64
C GLY A 4 -12.18 14.27 9.73
N ARG A 5 -11.15 14.67 10.48
CA ARG A 5 -9.81 14.06 10.41
C ARG A 5 -9.66 12.88 11.38
N ARG A 6 -10.32 12.93 12.55
CA ARG A 6 -10.19 11.89 13.58
C ARG A 6 -10.81 10.53 13.23
N VAL A 7 -11.89 10.51 12.45
CA VAL A 7 -12.54 9.25 12.03
C VAL A 7 -11.73 8.53 10.95
N TYR A 8 -11.04 9.27 10.07
CA TYR A 8 -10.21 8.68 9.01
C TYR A 8 -8.94 8.01 9.54
N GLU A 9 -8.27 8.60 10.54
CA GLU A 9 -7.04 8.02 11.12
C GLU A 9 -7.30 6.68 11.83
N HIS A 10 -8.44 6.52 12.52
CA HIS A 10 -8.75 5.27 13.22
C HIS A 10 -9.05 4.11 12.26
N ARG A 11 -9.63 4.41 11.09
CA ARG A 11 -9.99 3.43 10.06
C ARG A 11 -8.77 2.73 9.45
N GLU A 12 -7.66 3.43 9.30
CA GLU A 12 -6.42 2.86 8.77
C GLU A 12 -5.72 1.94 9.80
N LEU A 13 -5.77 2.29 11.08
CA LEU A 13 -5.16 1.49 12.16
C LEU A 13 -5.90 0.17 12.44
N THR A 14 -7.21 0.14 12.18
CA THR A 14 -8.09 -1.01 12.45
C THR A 14 -8.52 -1.76 11.19
N ALA A 15 -7.93 -1.39 10.03
CA ALA A 15 -8.26 -2.00 8.75
C ALA A 15 -8.08 -3.53 8.82
N PRO A 16 -9.09 -4.32 8.40
CA PRO A 16 -9.01 -5.78 8.43
C PRO A 16 -7.96 -6.35 7.49
N VAL A 17 -7.61 -5.58 6.44
CA VAL A 17 -6.63 -5.98 5.43
C VAL A 17 -5.44 -5.03 5.49
N ARG A 18 -4.23 -5.59 5.61
CA ARG A 18 -2.98 -4.82 5.46
C ARG A 18 -2.25 -5.20 4.17
N LEU A 19 -1.59 -4.21 3.59
CA LEU A 19 -0.79 -4.35 2.37
C LEU A 19 0.67 -4.00 2.67
N ARG A 20 1.60 -4.87 2.26
CA ARG A 20 3.05 -4.66 2.39
C ARG A 20 3.75 -5.02 1.07
N SER A 21 4.94 -4.49 0.84
CA SER A 21 5.84 -5.02 -0.20
C SER A 21 6.64 -6.19 0.34
N PHE A 22 6.86 -7.20 -0.50
CA PHE A 22 7.90 -8.20 -0.27
C PHE A 22 8.95 -8.07 -1.36
N ARG A 23 10.23 -8.11 -0.98
CA ARG A 23 11.32 -7.89 -1.94
C ARG A 23 11.22 -8.94 -3.05
N HIS A 24 11.23 -8.47 -4.30
CA HIS A 24 11.27 -9.27 -5.54
C HIS A 24 10.07 -10.18 -5.86
N GLU A 25 9.15 -10.45 -4.92
CA GLU A 25 8.03 -11.40 -5.14
C GLU A 25 6.64 -10.74 -5.26
N GLY A 26 6.51 -9.43 -5.00
CA GLY A 26 5.27 -8.69 -5.21
C GLY A 26 4.64 -8.11 -3.95
N LEU A 27 3.31 -8.06 -3.92
CA LEU A 27 2.53 -7.49 -2.83
C LEU A 27 2.14 -8.57 -1.84
N VAL A 28 2.20 -8.30 -0.54
CA VAL A 28 1.72 -9.21 0.50
C VAL A 28 0.50 -8.62 1.16
N VAL A 29 -0.56 -9.42 1.17
CA VAL A 29 -1.81 -9.13 1.85
C VAL A 29 -1.86 -9.91 3.16
N GLN A 30 -2.29 -9.25 4.23
CA GLN A 30 -2.49 -9.84 5.55
C GLN A 30 -3.95 -9.69 6.00
N ASN A 31 -4.52 -10.76 6.54
CA ASN A 31 -5.73 -10.67 7.35
C ASN A 31 -5.33 -10.22 8.77
N HIS A 32 -5.57 -8.96 9.09
CA HIS A 32 -5.23 -8.37 10.40
C HIS A 32 -6.31 -8.60 11.47
N ARG A 33 -7.41 -9.29 11.13
CA ARG A 33 -8.45 -9.66 12.09
C ARG A 33 -8.02 -10.86 12.91
N CYS A 34 -8.66 -11.03 14.06
CA CYS A 34 -8.41 -12.14 14.99
C CYS A 34 -9.46 -13.26 14.94
N PHE A 35 -10.57 -13.12 14.20
CA PHE A 35 -11.69 -14.07 14.27
C PHE A 35 -12.43 -14.43 12.96
N ARG A 36 -12.25 -13.69 11.86
CA ARG A 36 -12.96 -13.95 10.58
C ARG A 36 -11.96 -13.95 9.43
N GLY A 37 -12.22 -14.77 8.42
CA GLY A 37 -11.54 -14.75 7.13
C GLY A 37 -11.89 -13.54 6.26
N LEU A 38 -11.49 -13.58 4.98
CA LEU A 38 -11.73 -12.53 3.99
C LEU A 38 -12.78 -12.91 2.93
N ASP A 39 -13.46 -14.04 3.09
CA ASP A 39 -14.44 -14.64 2.16
C ASP A 39 -15.67 -13.76 1.86
N TRP A 40 -15.99 -12.85 2.78
CA TRP A 40 -17.07 -11.86 2.70
C TRP A 40 -16.65 -10.54 2.03
N LEU A 41 -15.39 -10.44 1.60
CA LEU A 41 -14.83 -9.27 0.95
C LEU A 41 -14.56 -9.53 -0.52
N THR A 42 -14.59 -8.46 -1.29
CA THR A 42 -14.05 -8.41 -2.65
C THR A 42 -13.13 -7.21 -2.77
N ALA A 43 -12.23 -7.22 -3.76
CA ALA A 43 -11.26 -6.16 -3.92
C ALA A 43 -10.95 -5.82 -5.38
N ARG A 44 -10.39 -4.63 -5.57
CA ARG A 44 -9.83 -4.18 -6.84
C ARG A 44 -8.54 -3.41 -6.59
N TRP A 45 -7.60 -3.55 -7.52
CA TRP A 45 -6.39 -2.77 -7.54
C TRP A 45 -6.63 -1.42 -8.23
N GLU A 46 -6.01 -0.37 -7.70
CA GLU A 46 -5.84 0.93 -8.35
C GLU A 46 -4.36 1.29 -8.40
N LEU A 47 -3.86 1.66 -9.58
CA LEU A 47 -2.51 2.17 -9.77
C LEU A 47 -2.58 3.64 -10.14
N THR A 48 -2.17 4.53 -9.24
CA THR A 48 -2.09 5.97 -9.50
C THR A 48 -0.69 6.33 -9.95
N LEU A 49 -0.60 6.97 -11.12
CA LEU A 49 0.63 7.42 -11.75
C LEU A 49 0.84 8.92 -11.48
N ALA A 50 2.10 9.37 -11.59
CA ALA A 50 2.47 10.77 -11.41
C ALA A 50 1.77 11.74 -12.37
N ASP A 51 1.33 11.27 -13.54
CA ASP A 51 0.57 12.06 -14.52
C ASP A 51 -0.92 12.18 -14.18
N GLY A 52 -1.35 11.70 -13.02
CA GLY A 52 -2.72 11.74 -12.54
C GLY A 52 -3.61 10.61 -13.07
N ARG A 53 -3.13 9.78 -14.01
CA ARG A 53 -3.90 8.62 -14.49
C ARG A 53 -4.02 7.56 -13.40
N THR A 54 -5.18 6.90 -13.38
CA THR A 54 -5.43 5.74 -12.53
C THR A 54 -5.80 4.54 -13.38
N LEU A 55 -5.03 3.46 -13.26
CA LEU A 55 -5.35 2.16 -13.86
C LEU A 55 -6.05 1.27 -12.84
N THR A 56 -6.97 0.42 -13.28
CA THR A 56 -7.70 -0.50 -12.40
C THR A 56 -7.61 -1.94 -12.90
N ALA A 57 -7.64 -2.89 -11.96
CA ALA A 57 -7.67 -4.31 -12.24
C ALA A 57 -8.43 -5.06 -11.12
N PRO A 58 -9.08 -6.20 -11.40
CA PRO A 58 -9.67 -7.03 -10.34
C PRO A 58 -8.59 -7.55 -9.39
N ALA A 59 -8.94 -7.76 -8.12
CA ALA A 59 -8.07 -8.39 -7.13
C ALA A 59 -8.78 -9.59 -6.50
N GLU A 60 -8.23 -10.78 -6.70
CA GLU A 60 -8.72 -12.01 -6.06
C GLU A 60 -8.12 -12.13 -4.67
N LEU A 61 -8.93 -11.87 -3.63
CA LEU A 61 -8.45 -12.02 -2.26
C LEU A 61 -8.23 -13.50 -1.95
N PRO A 62 -7.03 -13.89 -1.46
CA PRO A 62 -6.77 -15.27 -1.07
C PRO A 62 -7.58 -15.65 0.17
N GLU A 63 -7.87 -16.93 0.31
CA GLU A 63 -8.43 -17.47 1.55
C GLU A 63 -7.40 -17.37 2.66
N LEU A 64 -7.59 -16.41 3.56
CA LEU A 64 -6.70 -16.17 4.70
C LEU A 64 -7.47 -16.30 6.01
N ARG A 65 -7.00 -17.18 6.90
CA ARG A 65 -7.45 -17.22 8.28
C ARG A 65 -6.96 -15.97 9.03
N PRO A 66 -7.55 -15.66 10.20
CA PRO A 66 -7.05 -14.61 11.07
C PRO A 66 -5.53 -14.64 11.27
N GLY A 67 -4.86 -13.51 11.03
CA GLY A 67 -3.41 -13.35 11.17
C GLY A 67 -2.56 -13.79 9.97
N GLU A 68 -3.10 -14.59 9.05
CA GLU A 68 -2.35 -15.14 7.92
C GLU A 68 -2.02 -14.10 6.85
N THR A 69 -1.01 -14.42 6.04
CA THR A 69 -0.52 -13.61 4.93
C THR A 69 -0.41 -14.42 3.65
N ALA A 70 -0.65 -13.80 2.50
CA ALA A 70 -0.35 -14.38 1.20
C ALA A 70 0.24 -13.33 0.25
N ALA A 71 1.12 -13.81 -0.63
CA ALA A 71 1.60 -13.03 -1.75
C ALA A 71 0.50 -12.92 -2.82
N MET A 72 0.38 -11.74 -3.40
CA MET A 72 -0.49 -11.44 -4.54
C MET A 72 0.34 -10.78 -5.63
N PRO A 73 0.26 -11.25 -6.88
CA PRO A 73 0.95 -10.62 -7.98
C PRO A 73 0.36 -9.22 -8.23
N LEU A 74 1.23 -8.27 -8.60
CA LEU A 74 0.78 -6.97 -9.08
C LEU A 74 0.27 -7.14 -10.53
N PRO A 75 -1.02 -6.89 -10.83
CA PRO A 75 -1.57 -7.16 -12.16
C PRO A 75 -1.27 -6.06 -13.18
N PHE A 76 -0.27 -5.21 -12.91
CA PHE A 76 0.08 -4.09 -13.77
C PHE A 76 1.54 -4.20 -14.22
N THR A 77 1.75 -3.92 -15.50
CA THR A 77 3.08 -3.59 -15.99
C THR A 77 3.38 -2.14 -15.59
N LEU A 78 4.41 -1.94 -14.76
CA LEU A 78 4.79 -0.60 -14.34
C LEU A 78 5.43 0.18 -15.50
N PRO A 79 5.03 1.44 -15.75
CA PRO A 79 5.67 2.26 -16.76
C PRO A 79 7.15 2.46 -16.42
N ARG A 80 8.00 2.53 -17.46
CA ARG A 80 9.45 2.67 -17.32
C ARG A 80 9.91 4.08 -16.96
N GLY A 81 9.07 5.10 -17.14
CA GLY A 81 9.40 6.51 -16.86
C GLY A 81 9.67 6.81 -15.39
N GLY A 82 10.39 7.91 -15.11
CA GLY A 82 10.57 8.42 -13.76
C GLY A 82 9.29 9.09 -13.27
N GLY A 83 8.76 8.67 -12.13
CA GLY A 83 7.54 9.24 -11.57
C GLY A 83 7.09 8.47 -10.35
N GLU A 84 6.40 9.16 -9.43
CA GLU A 84 5.79 8.50 -8.29
C GLU A 84 4.68 7.54 -8.74
N ILE A 85 4.64 6.36 -8.13
CA ILE A 85 3.63 5.34 -8.40
C ILE A 85 3.11 4.81 -7.06
N TRP A 86 1.79 4.84 -6.92
CA TRP A 86 1.08 4.29 -5.77
C TRP A 86 0.17 3.15 -6.20
N VAL A 87 0.10 2.10 -5.40
CA VAL A 87 -0.90 1.04 -5.53
C VAL A 87 -1.83 1.07 -4.34
N THR A 88 -3.13 0.99 -4.60
CA THR A 88 -4.19 0.89 -3.59
C THR A 88 -4.95 -0.41 -3.82
N LEU A 89 -5.17 -1.18 -2.76
CA LEU A 89 -6.12 -2.30 -2.77
C LEU A 89 -7.43 -1.80 -2.19
N ARG A 90 -8.42 -1.50 -3.02
CA ARG A 90 -9.74 -1.07 -2.54
C ARG A 90 -10.57 -2.29 -2.20
N VAL A 91 -10.95 -2.42 -0.93
CA VAL A 91 -11.65 -3.59 -0.39
C VAL A 91 -13.06 -3.21 0.00
N THR A 92 -14.05 -3.95 -0.49
CA THR A 92 -15.48 -3.72 -0.26
C THR A 92 -16.16 -5.00 0.22
N THR A 93 -17.34 -4.87 0.81
CA THR A 93 -18.22 -6.02 1.09
C THR A 93 -18.60 -6.73 -0.20
N LYS A 94 -18.58 -8.07 -0.18
CA LYS A 94 -18.98 -8.92 -1.31
C LYS A 94 -20.49 -9.04 -1.44
N ASP A 95 -21.18 -9.05 -0.29
CA ASP A 95 -22.62 -9.19 -0.11
C ASP A 95 -23.15 -8.10 0.83
N ASP A 96 -24.47 -8.05 1.03
CA ASP A 96 -25.07 -7.18 2.04
C ASP A 96 -24.66 -7.63 3.44
N GLU A 97 -24.18 -6.69 4.25
CA GLU A 97 -23.82 -6.92 5.64
C GLU A 97 -24.79 -6.12 6.55
N PRO A 98 -25.01 -6.53 7.81
CA PRO A 98 -26.00 -5.88 8.69
C PRO A 98 -25.84 -4.37 8.90
N TRP A 99 -24.65 -3.83 8.59
CA TRP A 99 -24.27 -2.43 8.78
C TRP A 99 -24.11 -1.67 7.45
N GLY A 100 -24.24 -2.32 6.30
CA GLY A 100 -24.07 -1.68 5.00
C GLY A 100 -24.32 -2.60 3.81
N PRO A 101 -24.78 -2.05 2.68
CA PRO A 101 -25.05 -2.83 1.48
C PRO A 101 -23.77 -3.45 0.89
N ARG A 102 -23.94 -4.38 -0.03
CA ARG A 102 -22.90 -4.88 -0.92
C ARG A 102 -22.15 -3.74 -1.59
N GLY A 103 -20.83 -3.86 -1.67
CA GLY A 103 -19.96 -2.84 -2.24
C GLY A 103 -19.60 -1.71 -1.27
N THR A 104 -20.02 -1.78 0.01
CA THR A 104 -19.58 -0.82 1.02
C THR A 104 -18.08 -0.94 1.21
N GLU A 105 -17.36 0.18 1.06
CA GLU A 105 -15.92 0.19 1.30
C GLU A 105 -15.62 -0.16 2.75
N VAL A 106 -14.68 -1.07 2.95
CA VAL A 106 -14.19 -1.48 4.26
C VAL A 106 -12.88 -0.75 4.55
N CYS A 107 -11.92 -0.87 3.63
CA CYS A 107 -10.64 -0.18 3.71
C CYS A 107 -9.99 -0.04 2.33
N ALA A 108 -8.97 0.82 2.24
CA ALA A 108 -8.20 1.05 1.02
C ALA A 108 -6.70 1.17 1.32
N PRO A 109 -6.05 0.10 1.85
CA PRO A 109 -4.61 0.15 2.13
C PRO A 109 -3.82 0.49 0.86
N ARG A 110 -2.84 1.38 1.03
CA ARG A 110 -2.05 1.92 -0.07
C ARG A 110 -0.56 1.77 0.21
N LEU A 111 0.19 1.46 -0.83
CA LEU A 111 1.64 1.29 -0.80
C LEU A 111 2.28 2.12 -1.92
N ARG A 112 3.40 2.77 -1.62
CA ARG A 112 4.22 3.43 -2.63
C ARG A 112 5.12 2.40 -3.31
N LEU A 113 4.96 2.22 -4.63
CA LEU A 113 5.78 1.32 -5.44
C LEU A 113 7.04 1.99 -5.96
N ARG A 114 6.95 3.29 -6.28
CA ARG A 114 8.08 4.10 -6.75
C ARG A 114 7.96 5.51 -6.18
N ALA A 115 9.06 6.05 -5.67
CA ALA A 115 9.13 7.46 -5.29
C ALA A 115 9.30 8.35 -6.53
N ALA A 116 8.89 9.61 -6.45
CA ALA A 116 9.35 10.59 -7.42
C ALA A 116 10.89 10.63 -7.44
N PRO A 117 11.53 10.82 -8.61
CA PRO A 117 12.95 11.13 -8.68
C PRO A 117 13.22 12.33 -7.77
N VAL A 118 14.28 12.24 -6.97
CA VAL A 118 14.78 13.40 -6.24
C VAL A 118 15.41 14.31 -7.28
N GLU A 119 14.90 15.54 -7.43
CA GLU A 119 15.68 16.57 -8.12
C GLU A 119 16.87 16.89 -7.23
N VAL A 120 18.05 16.48 -7.70
CA VAL A 120 19.31 16.99 -7.16
C VAL A 120 19.46 18.39 -7.75
N ASP A 121 19.70 19.38 -6.92
CA ASP A 121 19.96 20.72 -7.42
C ASP A 121 21.20 20.73 -8.34
N ALA A 122 21.38 21.81 -9.11
CA ALA A 122 22.48 21.94 -10.07
C ALA A 122 23.88 21.80 -9.42
N GLU A 123 23.95 21.83 -8.08
CA GLU A 123 25.17 21.76 -7.28
C GLU A 123 25.43 20.34 -6.75
N GLY A 124 24.58 19.36 -7.07
CA GLY A 124 24.76 17.97 -6.67
C GLY A 124 24.35 17.68 -5.22
N LEU A 125 23.71 18.63 -4.53
CA LEU A 125 23.33 18.50 -3.13
C LEU A 125 21.94 17.87 -3.01
N LEU A 126 21.88 16.76 -2.26
CA LEU A 126 20.60 16.19 -1.84
C LEU A 126 19.94 17.11 -0.80
N PRO A 127 18.61 17.27 -0.81
CA PRO A 127 17.90 17.99 0.24
C PRO A 127 18.29 17.44 1.62
N LEU A 128 18.46 18.31 2.62
CA LEU A 128 18.93 17.94 3.97
C LEU A 128 18.10 16.81 4.61
N SER A 129 16.79 16.74 4.30
CA SER A 129 15.89 15.67 4.76
C SER A 129 16.25 14.27 4.23
N LEU A 130 16.87 14.19 3.06
CA LEU A 130 17.36 12.95 2.44
C LEU A 130 18.77 12.59 2.92
N LEU A 131 19.62 13.59 3.22
CA LEU A 131 20.92 13.37 3.85
C LEU A 131 20.78 12.65 5.20
N ILE A 132 19.83 13.10 6.03
CA ILE A 132 19.54 12.47 7.34
C ILE A 132 19.09 11.01 7.17
N ARG A 133 18.22 10.72 6.19
CA ARG A 133 17.76 9.34 5.93
C ARG A 133 18.86 8.44 5.35
N SER A 134 19.75 9.00 4.53
CA SER A 134 20.90 8.28 3.98
C SER A 134 21.91 7.91 5.08
N LEU A 135 22.27 8.88 5.93
CA LEU A 135 23.19 8.67 7.05
C LEU A 135 22.66 7.66 8.08
N LEU A 136 21.35 7.64 8.34
CA LEU A 136 20.73 6.68 9.27
C LEU A 136 20.65 5.25 8.70
N ASN A 137 20.83 5.05 7.39
CA ASN A 137 20.70 3.76 6.71
C ASN A 137 22.02 3.21 6.16
N GLN A 138 23.14 3.90 6.40
CA GLN A 138 24.48 3.39 6.08
C GLN A 138 24.97 2.54 7.26
N SER A 139 25.06 1.24 7.06
CA SER A 139 25.84 0.38 7.95
C SER A 139 27.31 0.71 7.74
N LEU A 140 28.02 1.09 8.81
CA LEU A 140 29.46 1.35 8.76
C LEU A 140 30.17 0.14 8.16
N PRO A 141 31.12 0.32 7.23
CA PRO A 141 31.94 -0.80 6.78
C PRO A 141 32.72 -1.33 7.98
N THR A 142 32.54 -2.62 8.28
CA THR A 142 33.42 -3.35 9.20
C THR A 142 34.83 -3.28 8.63
N VAL A 143 35.68 -2.46 9.24
CA VAL A 143 37.12 -2.50 9.00
C VAL A 143 37.63 -3.80 9.59
N ALA A 144 37.92 -4.77 8.72
CA ALA A 144 38.63 -5.98 9.09
C ALA A 144 40.10 -5.62 9.36
N GLY A 145 40.53 -5.82 10.59
CA GLY A 145 41.93 -5.88 11.01
C GLY A 145 42.24 -7.28 11.53
#